data_AF-A0A2W5N618-F1
#
_entry.id   AF-A0A2W5N618-F1
#
_cell.length_a   1.000
_cell.length_b   1.000
_cell.length_c   1.000
_cell.angle_alpha   90.00
_cell.angle_beta   90.00
_cell.angle_gamma   90.00
#
_symmetry.space_group_name_H-M   'P 1'
#
loop_
_entity.id
_entity.type
_entity.pdbx_description
1 polymer ?
#
loop_
_entity_poly.entity_id
_entity_poly.type
_entity_poly.pdbx_seq_one_letter_code
_entity_poly.pdbx_strand_id
1 'polypeptide(L)' 'MRGIAVGLLIALGGLGMLSGCGDTRGERVVTGAAGGALAGQVIAGEPLAGAAVGGVVGAVR' A
#
# COMPACT_ATOMS: atom_id res chain seq x y z
N MET A 1 -20.53 1.44 -5.66
CA MET A 1 -19.44 1.10 -6.60
C MET A 1 -18.03 1.35 -6.05
N ARG A 2 -17.78 2.41 -5.26
CA ARG A 2 -16.44 2.73 -4.70
C ARG A 2 -15.93 1.73 -3.64
N GLY A 3 -16.82 1.15 -2.83
CA GLY A 3 -16.43 0.21 -1.76
C GLY A 3 -15.99 -1.18 -2.24
N ILE A 4 -16.54 -1.66 -3.35
CA ILE A 4 -16.23 -2.98 -3.92
C ILE A 4 -14.82 -2.97 -4.53
N ALA A 5 -14.43 -1.85 -5.16
CA ALA A 5 -13.09 -1.66 -5.70
C ALA A 5 -12.01 -1.60 -4.59
N VAL A 6 -12.31 -0.96 -3.45
CA VAL A 6 -11.40 -0.92 -2.30
C VAL A 6 -11.25 -2.31 -1.67
N GLY A 7 -12.34 -3.05 -1.52
CA GLY A 7 -12.29 -4.44 -1.02
C GLY A 7 -11.51 -5.37 -1.94
N LEU A 8 -11.66 -5.21 -3.26
CA LEU A 8 -10.90 -5.97 -4.26
C LEU A 8 -9.40 -5.64 -4.22
N LEU A 9 -9.03 -4.35 -4.08
CA LEU A 9 -7.64 -3.93 -3.96
C LEU A 9 -6.97 -4.44 -2.67
N ILE A 10 -7.69 -4.49 -1.55
CA ILE A 10 -7.19 -5.07 -0.29
C ILE A 10 -7.01 -6.59 -0.42
N ALA A 11 -7.96 -7.27 -1.06
CA ALA A 11 -7.87 -8.73 -1.28
C ALA A 11 -6.71 -9.10 -2.21
N LEU A 12 -6.50 -8.36 -3.31
CA LEU A 12 -5.33 -8.55 -4.18
C LEU A 12 -4.01 -8.16 -3.50
N GLY A 13 -3.99 -7.08 -2.72
CA GLY A 13 -2.82 -6.67 -1.94
C GLY A 13 -2.44 -7.68 -0.86
N GLY A 14 -3.42 -8.29 -0.20
CA GLY A 14 -3.22 -9.38 0.76
C GLY A 14 -2.69 -10.65 0.11
N LEU A 15 -3.19 -11.02 -1.07
CA LEU A 15 -2.68 -12.18 -1.83
C LEU A 15 -1.25 -11.95 -2.35
N GLY A 16 -0.90 -10.71 -2.74
CA GLY A 16 0.48 -10.33 -3.07
C GLY A 16 1.43 -10.40 -1.87
N MET A 17 0.98 -9.95 -0.69
CA MET A 17 1.73 -10.10 0.57
C MET A 17 1.95 -11.56 0.98
N LEU A 18 1.00 -12.45 0.71
CA LEU A 18 1.16 -13.88 1.00
C LEU A 18 2.08 -14.60 0.00
N SER A 19 2.27 -14.08 -1.21
CA SER A 19 3.10 -14.73 -2.24
C SER A 19 4.55 -14.22 -2.28
N GLY A 20 4.89 -13.12 -1.61
CA GLY A 20 6.24 -12.56 -1.55
C GLY A 20 6.41 -11.65 -0.33
N CYS A 21 7.16 -12.12 0.67
CA CYS A 21 7.42 -11.44 1.94
C CYS A 21 8.37 -10.22 1.78
N GLY A 22 8.09 -9.32 0.83
CA GLY A 22 8.95 -8.19 0.53
C GLY A 22 10.33 -8.62 0.02
N ASP A 23 10.40 -9.64 -0.82
CA ASP A 23 11.68 -10.22 -1.25
C ASP A 23 12.51 -9.24 -2.10
N THR A 24 11.83 -8.42 -2.92
CA THR A 24 12.46 -7.38 -3.74
C THR A 24 12.14 -5.98 -3.25
N ARG A 25 13.06 -5.03 -3.48
CA ARG A 25 12.85 -3.61 -3.15
C ARG A 25 11.60 -3.03 -3.83
N GLY A 26 11.27 -3.48 -5.03
CA GLY A 26 10.08 -3.04 -5.76
C GLY A 26 8.79 -3.43 -5.03
N GLU A 27 8.71 -4.68 -4.57
CA GLU A 27 7.55 -5.17 -3.83
C GLU A 27 7.32 -4.36 -2.54
N ARG A 28 8.41 -4.07 -1.81
CA ARG A 28 8.35 -3.31 -0.54
C ARG A 28 7.95 -1.86 -0.77
N VAL A 29 8.43 -1.22 -1.84
CA VAL A 29 7.97 0.12 -2.26
C VAL A 29 6.48 0.11 -2.58
N VAL A 30 6.00 -0.88 -3.34
CA VAL A 30 4.59 -0.93 -3.78
C VAL A 30 3.66 -1.23 -2.60
N THR A 31 4.01 -2.18 -1.74
CA THR A 31 3.22 -2.48 -0.53
C THR A 31 3.26 -1.33 0.47
N GLY A 32 4.43 -0.72 0.67
CA GLY A 32 4.57 0.48 1.48
C GLY A 32 3.69 1.63 0.95
N ALA A 33 3.70 1.88 -0.35
CA ALA A 33 2.89 2.93 -0.97
C ALA A 33 1.39 2.62 -0.86
N ALA A 34 0.98 1.37 -1.06
CA ALA A 34 -0.42 0.98 -0.93
C ALA A 34 -0.93 1.13 0.51
N GLY A 35 -0.18 0.64 1.50
CA GLY A 35 -0.53 0.77 2.91
C GLY A 35 -0.48 2.23 3.39
N GLY A 36 0.52 2.98 2.95
CA GLY A 36 0.66 4.40 3.23
C GLY A 36 -0.47 5.24 2.64
N ALA A 37 -0.92 4.94 1.42
CA ALA A 37 -2.05 5.63 0.79
C ALA A 37 -3.34 5.49 1.58
N LEU A 38 -3.60 4.27 2.08
CA LEU A 38 -4.75 3.98 2.94
C LEU A 38 -4.63 4.73 4.27
N ALA A 39 -3.46 4.69 4.92
CA ALA A 39 -3.22 5.40 6.17
C ALA A 39 -3.33 6.93 6.01
N GLY A 40 -2.77 7.49 4.94
CA GLY A 40 -2.82 8.93 4.64
C GLY A 40 -4.24 9.42 4.37
N GLN A 41 -5.07 8.60 3.70
CA GLN A 41 -6.49 8.90 3.55
C GLN A 41 -7.25 8.88 4.86
N VAL A 42 -7.01 7.87 5.71
CA VAL A 42 -7.74 7.71 6.97
C VAL A 42 -7.33 8.79 7.98
N ILE A 43 -6.05 9.17 8.02
CA ILE A 43 -5.51 10.09 9.03
C ILE A 43 -5.68 11.55 8.60
N ALA A 44 -5.39 11.86 7.33
CA ALA A 44 -5.26 13.23 6.85
C ALA A 44 -6.13 13.53 5.61
N GLY A 45 -6.85 12.56 5.05
CA GLY A 45 -7.56 12.75 3.78
C GLY A 45 -6.62 12.89 2.57
N GLU A 46 -5.34 12.52 2.72
CA GLU A 46 -4.29 12.77 1.73
C GLU A 46 -3.64 11.45 1.25
N PRO A 47 -4.22 10.80 0.21
CA PRO A 47 -3.76 9.50 -0.29
C PRO A 47 -2.37 9.57 -0.90
N LEU A 48 -2.08 10.64 -1.67
CA LEU A 48 -0.79 10.76 -2.37
C LEU A 48 0.36 10.97 -1.38
N ALA A 49 0.16 11.79 -0.35
CA ALA A 49 1.17 12.02 0.68
C ALA A 49 1.42 10.72 1.46
N GLY A 50 0.35 10.02 1.83
CA GLY A 50 0.44 8.69 2.45
C GLY A 50 1.18 7.68 1.57
N ALA A 51 0.87 7.63 0.28
CA ALA A 51 1.53 6.72 -0.67
C ALA A 51 3.02 7.04 -0.85
N ALA A 52 3.37 8.32 -0.94
CA ALA A 52 4.76 8.75 -1.06
C ALA A 52 5.56 8.36 0.18
N VAL A 53 5.04 8.65 1.38
CA VAL A 53 5.71 8.32 2.64
C VAL A 53 5.82 6.80 2.81
N GLY A 54 4.71 6.08 2.62
CA GLY A 54 4.70 4.64 2.75
C GLY A 54 5.61 3.94 1.74
N GLY A 55 5.64 4.41 0.49
CA GLY A 55 6.50 3.86 -0.56
C GLY A 55 7.97 4.11 -0.28
N VAL A 56 8.33 5.30 0.23
CA VAL A 56 9.69 5.60 0.68
C VAL A 56 10.06 4.69 1.86
N VAL A 57 9.20 4.58 2.88
CA VAL A 57 9.45 3.72 4.05
C VAL A 57 9.64 2.26 3.64
N GLY A 58 8.82 1.76 2.71
CA GLY A 58 8.98 0.44 2.11
C GLY A 58 10.20 0.30 1.18
N ALA A 59 10.78 1.39 0.68
CA ALA A 59 12.04 1.34 -0.07
C ALA A 59 13.25 1.11 0.85
N VAL A 60 13.18 1.66 2.07
CA VAL A 60 14.30 1.67 3.04
C VAL A 60 14.28 0.48 3.99
N ARG A 61 13.10 -0.09 4.27
CA ARG A 61 12.94 -1.29 5.10
C ARG A 61 12.65 -2.50 4.23
#